data_AF-A0AAW2DE70-F1
#
_entry.id   AF-A0AAW2DE70-F1
#
_cell.length_a   1.000
_cell.length_b   1.000
_cell.length_c   1.000
_cell.angle_alpha   90.00
_cell.angle_beta   90.00
_cell.angle_gamma   90.00
#
_symmetry.space_group_name_H-M   'P 1'
#
loop_
_entity.id
_entity.type
_entity.pdbx_description
1 polymer ?
#
loop_
_entity_poly.entity_id
_entity_poly.type
_entity_poly.pdbx_seq_one_letter_code
_entity_poly.pdbx_strand_id
1 'polypeptide(L)'
;MSKTSNYLPNSDGHFCGVENCKIRTSLKLHTFGRRFYSCRYWSPDDDRACKFFKWLATSVCCACGAATAPIVIAKFNRLKHAVDVANEESKQAHALAAAALERERVTERKYARAKATRMIFEEKAKKLTIALLVLGVMFLVLLILSTRFREVKIRQMCLP
;
A
#
# COMPACT_ATOMS: atom_id res chain seq x y z
N MET A 1 58.21 10.25 11.37
CA MET A 1 58.08 9.12 10.43
C MET A 1 56.86 9.37 9.54
N SER A 2 57.11 9.67 8.26
CA SER A 2 56.10 10.04 7.27
C SER A 2 55.38 8.80 6.74
N LYS A 3 54.06 8.74 6.89
CA LYS A 3 53.21 7.76 6.17
C LYS A 3 52.96 8.27 4.75
N THR A 4 53.67 7.68 3.81
CA THR A 4 53.45 7.79 2.36
C THR A 4 52.02 7.40 2.01
N SER A 5 51.24 8.38 1.56
CA SER A 5 49.91 8.16 0.97
C SER A 5 50.08 7.62 -0.43
N ASN A 6 49.65 6.38 -0.67
CA ASN A 6 49.72 5.70 -1.96
C ASN A 6 49.03 6.54 -3.05
N TYR A 7 49.82 7.00 -4.03
CA TYR A 7 49.32 7.53 -5.29
C TYR A 7 48.83 6.34 -6.12
N LEU A 8 47.56 6.37 -6.53
CA LEU A 8 47.06 5.53 -7.62
C LEU A 8 47.00 6.40 -8.88
N PRO A 9 47.97 6.31 -9.80
CA PRO A 9 47.86 6.93 -11.11
C PRO A 9 47.01 5.99 -11.96
N ASN A 10 45.83 6.43 -12.38
CA ASN A 10 45.08 5.69 -13.39
C ASN A 10 44.63 6.58 -14.55
N SER A 11 44.95 6.08 -15.74
CA SER A 11 44.51 6.39 -17.11
C SER A 11 45.01 7.66 -17.82
N ASP A 12 45.70 7.41 -18.94
CA ASP A 12 45.86 8.17 -20.19
C ASP A 12 45.82 9.70 -20.13
N GLY A 13 47.00 10.30 -20.24
CA GLY A 13 47.22 11.68 -20.72
C GLY A 13 46.65 12.81 -19.84
N HIS A 14 45.83 12.49 -18.86
CA HIS A 14 45.17 13.47 -18.02
C HIS A 14 45.96 13.72 -16.73
N PHE A 15 46.87 14.69 -16.78
CA PHE A 15 47.70 15.10 -15.65
C PHE A 15 46.89 15.91 -14.63
N CYS A 16 46.13 15.20 -13.79
CA CYS A 16 45.53 15.78 -12.61
C CYS A 16 46.58 16.00 -11.51
N GLY A 17 46.81 17.26 -11.16
CA GLY A 17 47.69 17.67 -10.06
C GLY A 17 47.09 18.83 -9.29
N VAL A 18 47.77 19.27 -8.23
CA VAL A 18 47.33 20.41 -7.40
C VAL A 18 47.19 21.70 -8.23
N GLU A 19 48.03 21.86 -9.25
CA GLU A 19 48.11 23.07 -10.08
C GLU A 19 47.02 23.13 -11.17
N ASN A 20 46.54 21.97 -11.65
CA ASN A 20 45.61 21.89 -12.78
C ASN A 20 44.18 21.47 -12.39
N CYS A 21 43.92 21.27 -11.09
CA CYS A 21 42.64 20.81 -10.55
C CYS A 21 41.83 21.93 -9.89
N LYS A 22 40.51 21.71 -9.72
CA LYS A 22 39.62 22.66 -9.05
C LYS A 22 39.55 22.40 -7.55
N ILE A 23 39.50 23.46 -6.76
CA ILE A 23 39.19 23.37 -5.33
C ILE A 23 37.67 23.33 -5.16
N ARG A 24 37.17 22.29 -4.51
CA ARG A 24 35.76 22.13 -4.15
C ARG A 24 35.61 22.07 -2.63
N THR A 25 34.38 22.26 -2.15
CA THR A 25 34.01 22.14 -0.74
C THR A 25 33.16 20.87 -0.57
N SER A 26 33.50 20.04 0.42
CA SER A 26 32.72 18.85 0.71
C SER A 26 31.39 19.23 1.36
N LEU A 27 30.33 18.57 0.89
CA LEU A 27 28.98 18.65 1.45
C LEU A 27 28.60 17.37 2.23
N LYS A 28 29.52 16.40 2.35
CA LYS A 28 29.28 15.18 3.14
C LYS A 28 29.31 15.51 4.63
N LEU A 29 28.40 14.91 5.40
CA LEU A 29 28.19 15.16 6.84
C LEU A 29 29.49 15.29 7.65
N HIS A 30 30.38 14.30 7.55
CA HIS A 30 31.61 14.20 8.36
C HIS A 30 32.80 15.01 7.82
N THR A 31 32.67 15.60 6.62
CA THR A 31 33.72 16.41 5.99
C THR A 31 33.19 17.77 5.54
N PHE A 32 32.01 18.17 6.01
CA PHE A 32 31.31 19.36 5.53
C PHE A 32 32.18 20.62 5.70
N GLY A 33 32.27 21.44 4.66
CA GLY A 33 33.06 22.67 4.68
C GLY A 33 34.56 22.47 4.45
N ARG A 34 35.07 21.23 4.48
CA ARG A 34 36.48 20.95 4.12
C ARG A 34 36.68 21.11 2.62
N ARG A 35 37.82 21.70 2.25
CA ARG A 35 38.18 21.90 0.85
C ARG A 35 39.10 20.80 0.34
N PHE A 36 38.91 20.39 -0.90
CA PHE A 36 39.74 19.39 -1.58
C PHE A 36 39.97 19.76 -3.05
N TYR A 37 41.08 19.29 -3.61
CA TYR A 37 41.32 19.29 -5.04
C TYR A 37 40.58 18.12 -5.67
N SER A 38 39.85 18.40 -6.75
CA SER A 38 39.26 17.39 -7.63
C SER A 38 39.57 17.70 -9.08
N CYS A 39 39.55 16.67 -9.93
CA CYS A 39 39.57 16.87 -11.37
C CYS A 39 38.51 17.91 -11.80
N ARG A 40 38.86 18.76 -12.78
CA ARG A 40 37.93 19.74 -13.37
C ARG A 40 36.78 19.08 -14.11
N TYR A 41 37.04 17.93 -14.72
CA TYR A 41 36.09 17.09 -15.45
C TYR A 41 35.48 15.99 -14.57
N TRP A 42 35.60 16.11 -13.25
CA TRP A 42 34.97 15.17 -12.33
C TRP A 42 33.45 15.19 -12.52
N SER A 43 32.90 14.00 -12.74
CA SER A 43 31.47 13.71 -12.73
C SER A 43 31.19 12.58 -11.72
N PRO A 44 30.17 12.74 -10.86
CA PRO A 44 29.80 11.70 -9.90
C PRO A 44 29.27 10.44 -10.58
N ASP A 45 28.58 10.58 -11.72
CA ASP A 45 27.82 9.52 -12.37
C ASP A 45 28.56 8.87 -13.56
N ASP A 46 29.78 9.32 -13.87
CA ASP A 46 30.60 8.77 -14.94
C ASP A 46 31.83 8.07 -14.38
N ASP A 47 31.88 6.75 -14.47
CA ASP A 47 33.00 5.94 -14.00
C ASP A 47 34.27 6.13 -14.85
N ARG A 48 34.14 6.67 -16.06
CA ARG A 48 35.27 7.04 -16.93
C ARG A 48 35.87 8.39 -16.58
N ALA A 49 35.19 9.21 -15.78
CA ALA A 49 35.72 10.50 -15.36
C ALA A 49 36.89 10.33 -14.39
N CYS A 50 37.93 11.16 -14.54
CA CYS A 50 39.08 11.13 -13.65
C CYS A 50 38.65 11.37 -12.19
N LYS A 51 38.99 10.40 -11.32
CA LYS A 51 38.64 10.39 -9.89
C LYS A 51 39.73 11.00 -9.00
N PHE A 52 40.61 11.85 -9.56
CA PHE A 52 41.64 12.53 -8.79
C PHE A 52 41.04 13.30 -7.62
N PHE A 53 41.61 13.08 -6.44
CA PHE A 53 41.16 13.66 -5.19
C PHE A 53 42.34 13.89 -4.24
N LYS A 54 42.44 15.09 -3.66
CA LYS A 54 43.42 15.39 -2.61
C LYS A 54 42.89 16.43 -1.64
N TRP A 55 42.91 16.14 -0.33
CA TRP A 55 42.57 17.13 0.69
C TRP A 55 43.54 18.31 0.66
N LEU A 56 43.04 19.53 0.86
CA LEU A 56 43.91 20.67 1.15
C LEU A 56 44.48 20.46 2.57
N ALA A 57 45.82 20.50 2.70
CA ALA A 57 46.52 20.26 3.95
C ALA A 57 46.33 21.38 4.98
N THR A 58 45.98 22.59 4.52
CA THR A 58 45.72 23.74 5.38
C THR A 58 44.41 23.54 6.13
N SER A 59 44.48 23.63 7.46
CA SER A 59 43.36 23.65 8.41
C SER A 59 42.38 24.82 8.23
N VAL A 60 42.52 25.60 7.15
CA VAL A 60 41.63 26.70 6.78
C VAL A 60 40.34 26.12 6.19
N CYS A 61 39.55 25.46 7.05
CA CYS A 61 38.11 25.55 6.89
C CYS A 61 37.79 27.05 6.86
N CYS A 62 37.02 27.50 5.87
CA CYS A 62 36.42 28.83 5.95
C CYS A 62 35.70 28.90 7.31
N ALA A 63 36.05 29.86 8.18
CA ALA A 63 35.47 29.94 9.53
C ALA A 63 33.93 29.92 9.48
N CYS A 64 33.35 30.54 8.45
CA CYS A 64 31.93 30.50 8.15
C CYS A 64 31.42 29.07 7.86
N GLY A 65 32.18 28.25 7.13
CA GLY A 65 31.83 26.86 6.83
C GLY A 65 31.88 25.97 8.07
N ALA A 66 32.89 26.14 8.94
CA ALA A 66 32.99 25.40 10.20
C ALA A 66 31.85 25.76 11.17
N ALA A 67 31.46 27.04 11.25
CA ALA A 67 30.33 27.49 12.06
C ALA A 67 28.97 27.04 11.49
N THR A 68 28.81 26.99 10.17
CA THR A 68 27.54 26.67 9.51
C THR A 68 27.29 25.17 9.38
N ALA A 69 28.36 24.37 9.27
CA ALA A 69 28.30 22.91 9.16
C ALA A 69 27.37 22.23 10.20
N PRO A 70 27.55 22.43 11.52
CA PRO A 70 26.74 21.74 12.52
C PRO A 70 25.25 22.12 12.41
N ILE A 71 24.94 23.36 12.03
CA ILE A 71 23.56 23.85 11.86
C ILE A 71 22.89 23.13 10.69
N VAL A 72 23.57 23.07 9.54
CA VAL A 72 23.06 22.39 8.34
C VAL A 72 22.90 20.89 8.60
N ILE A 73 23.88 20.26 9.25
CA ILE A 73 23.83 18.84 9.64
C ILE A 73 22.63 18.56 10.56
N ALA A 74 22.44 19.37 11.60
CA ALA A 74 21.31 19.23 12.52
C ALA A 74 19.97 19.38 11.79
N LYS A 75 19.87 20.35 10.86
CA LYS A 75 18.65 20.56 10.05
C LYS A 75 18.37 19.40 9.11
N PHE A 76 19.38 18.87 8.42
CA PHE A 76 19.24 17.70 7.56
C PHE A 76 18.82 16.46 8.34
N ASN A 77 19.43 16.22 9.51
CA ASN A 77 19.07 15.08 10.35
C ASN A 77 17.61 15.17 10.86
N ARG A 78 17.16 16.38 11.26
CA ARG A 78 15.77 16.62 11.63
C ARG A 78 14.81 16.37 10.47
N LEU A 79 15.14 16.88 9.28
CA LEU A 79 14.34 16.67 8.07
C LEU A 79 14.26 15.19 7.70
N LYS A 80 15.38 14.47 7.74
CA LYS A 80 15.41 13.03 7.47
C LYS A 80 14.50 12.27 8.44
N HIS A 81 14.65 12.53 9.74
CA HIS A 81 13.78 11.92 10.74
C HIS A 81 12.30 12.26 10.53
N ALA A 82 11.96 13.51 10.21
CA ALA A 82 10.58 13.91 9.94
C ALA A 82 10.01 13.20 8.70
N VAL A 83 10.81 13.03 7.65
CA VAL A 83 10.42 12.27 6.45
C VAL A 83 10.22 10.80 6.79
N ASP A 84 11.11 10.19 7.57
CA ASP A 84 11.00 8.79 7.98
C ASP A 84 9.72 8.56 8.80
N VAL A 85 9.42 9.44 9.76
CA VAL A 85 8.17 9.39 10.55
C VAL A 85 6.94 9.54 9.66
N ALA A 86 6.90 10.58 8.82
CA ALA A 86 5.76 10.82 7.94
C ALA A 86 5.52 9.67 6.95
N ASN A 87 6.59 9.01 6.50
CA ASN A 87 6.51 7.84 5.64
C ASN A 87 5.90 6.63 6.38
N GLU A 88 6.29 6.39 7.63
CA GLU A 88 5.69 5.33 8.46
C GLU A 88 4.22 5.62 8.81
N GLU A 89 3.88 6.86 9.17
CA GLU A 89 2.50 7.28 9.40
C GLU A 89 1.64 7.10 8.14
N SER A 90 2.17 7.47 6.97
CA SER A 90 1.50 7.27 5.68
C SER A 90 1.25 5.79 5.39
N LYS A 91 2.26 4.92 5.59
CA LYS A 91 2.09 3.46 5.43
C LYS A 91 1.01 2.90 6.35
N GLN A 92 0.98 3.35 7.61
CA GLN A 92 -0.04 2.92 8.57
C GLN A 92 -1.44 3.40 8.15
N ALA A 93 -1.58 4.66 7.73
CA ALA A 93 -2.84 5.20 7.24
C ALA A 93 -3.36 4.42 6.02
N HIS A 94 -2.47 4.09 5.08
CA HIS A 94 -2.82 3.25 3.93
C HIS A 94 -3.25 1.84 4.32
N ALA A 95 -2.56 1.22 5.27
CA ALA A 95 -2.93 -0.11 5.77
C ALA A 95 -4.31 -0.10 6.46
N LEU A 96 -4.60 0.93 7.27
CA LEU A 96 -5.90 1.10 7.92
C LEU A 96 -7.02 1.34 6.89
N ALA A 97 -6.77 2.16 5.87
CA ALA A 97 -7.72 2.40 4.79
C ALA A 97 -8.03 1.12 3.99
N ALA A 98 -7.00 0.33 3.66
CA ALA A 98 -7.17 -0.96 3.00
C ALA A 98 -7.98 -1.94 3.86
N ALA A 99 -7.69 -2.02 5.16
CA ALA A 99 -8.43 -2.88 6.08
C ALA A 99 -9.90 -2.44 6.23
N ALA A 100 -10.18 -1.14 6.25
CA ALA A 100 -11.55 -0.61 6.29
C ALA A 100 -12.34 -0.98 5.03
N LEU A 101 -11.71 -0.82 3.86
CA LEU A 101 -12.32 -1.14 2.57
C LEU A 101 -12.60 -2.65 2.43
N GLU A 102 -11.71 -3.51 2.92
CA GLU A 102 -11.98 -4.95 2.96
C GLU A 102 -13.13 -5.31 3.91
N ARG A 103 -13.24 -4.65 5.07
CA ARG A 103 -14.38 -4.84 5.97
C ARG A 103 -15.69 -4.45 5.29
N GLU A 104 -15.72 -3.33 4.59
CA GLU A 104 -16.88 -2.87 3.83
C GLU A 104 -17.32 -3.92 2.80
N ARG A 105 -16.39 -4.38 1.95
CA ARG A 105 -16.64 -5.45 0.97
C ARG A 105 -17.20 -6.73 1.60
N VAL A 106 -16.65 -7.13 2.75
CA VAL A 106 -17.14 -8.31 3.48
C VAL A 106 -18.56 -8.07 4.00
N THR A 107 -18.87 -6.88 4.52
CA THR A 107 -20.22 -6.54 4.97
C THR A 107 -21.23 -6.49 3.83
N GLU A 108 -20.87 -5.93 2.67
CA GLU A 108 -21.70 -5.92 1.47
C GLU A 108 -22.00 -7.34 0.98
N ARG A 109 -20.98 -8.21 0.93
CA ARG A 109 -21.16 -9.62 0.57
C ARG A 109 -22.09 -10.34 1.53
N LYS A 110 -21.97 -10.10 2.84
CA LYS A 110 -22.85 -10.69 3.85
C LYS A 110 -24.29 -10.20 3.68
N TYR A 111 -24.47 -8.90 3.46
CA TYR A 111 -25.79 -8.31 3.20
C TYR A 111 -26.42 -8.88 1.92
N ALA A 112 -25.68 -8.96 0.83
CA ALA A 112 -26.15 -9.53 -0.43
C ALA A 112 -26.58 -11.00 -0.27
N ARG A 113 -25.80 -11.81 0.46
CA ARG A 113 -26.17 -13.20 0.78
C ARG A 113 -27.44 -13.27 1.63
N ALA A 114 -27.54 -12.47 2.69
CA ALA A 114 -28.74 -12.43 3.53
C ALA A 114 -29.98 -12.02 2.74
N LYS A 115 -29.83 -11.02 1.85
CA LYS A 115 -30.90 -10.56 0.96
C LYS A 115 -31.34 -11.66 -0.02
N ALA A 116 -30.39 -12.37 -0.64
CA ALA A 116 -30.69 -13.49 -1.54
C ALA A 116 -31.41 -14.63 -0.81
N THR A 117 -30.93 -15.01 0.38
CA THR A 117 -31.58 -16.02 1.22
C THR A 117 -33.01 -15.60 1.57
N ARG A 118 -33.23 -14.33 1.93
CA ARG A 118 -34.58 -13.81 2.22
C ARG A 118 -35.51 -13.94 1.01
N MET A 119 -35.04 -13.57 -0.19
CA MET A 119 -35.85 -13.72 -1.42
C MET A 119 -36.23 -15.18 -1.69
N ILE A 120 -35.30 -16.13 -1.49
CA ILE A 120 -35.58 -17.56 -1.67
C ILE A 120 -36.65 -18.05 -0.67
N PHE A 121 -36.57 -17.62 0.58
CA PHE A 121 -37.60 -17.96 1.58
C PHE A 121 -38.96 -17.36 1.25
N GLU A 122 -39.01 -16.08 0.85
CA GLU A 122 -40.25 -15.43 0.42
C GLU A 122 -40.89 -16.14 -0.79
N GLU A 123 -40.10 -16.57 -1.76
CA GLU A 123 -40.59 -17.33 -2.91
C GLU A 123 -41.14 -18.70 -2.51
N LYS A 124 -40.41 -19.44 -1.66
CA LYS A 124 -40.88 -20.74 -1.13
C LYS A 124 -42.14 -20.61 -0.30
N ALA A 125 -42.24 -19.58 0.53
CA ALA A 125 -43.43 -19.29 1.32
C ALA A 125 -44.64 -19.04 0.41
N LYS A 126 -44.50 -18.20 -0.63
CA LYS A 126 -45.57 -17.98 -1.62
C LYS A 126 -46.01 -19.27 -2.31
N LYS A 127 -45.06 -20.12 -2.74
CA LYS A 127 -45.38 -21.42 -3.35
C LYS A 127 -46.13 -22.34 -2.39
N LEU A 128 -45.71 -22.41 -1.13
CA LEU A 128 -46.39 -23.19 -0.09
C LEU A 128 -47.79 -22.67 0.19
N THR A 129 -47.98 -21.35 0.27
CA THR A 129 -49.31 -20.73 0.43
C THR A 129 -50.24 -21.10 -0.72
N ILE A 130 -49.77 -21.03 -1.97
CA ILE A 130 -50.57 -21.43 -3.14
C ILE A 130 -50.91 -22.92 -3.09
N ALA A 131 -49.95 -23.78 -2.77
CA ALA A 131 -50.18 -25.22 -2.67
C ALA A 131 -51.22 -25.58 -1.59
N LEU A 132 -51.17 -24.91 -0.43
CA LEU A 132 -52.17 -25.06 0.63
C LEU A 132 -53.57 -24.63 0.18
N LEU A 133 -53.68 -23.53 -0.56
CA LEU A 133 -54.97 -23.09 -1.12
C LEU A 133 -55.53 -24.12 -2.11
N VAL A 134 -54.71 -24.64 -3.03
CA VAL A 134 -55.13 -25.66 -4.00
C VAL A 134 -55.55 -26.94 -3.29
N LEU A 135 -54.79 -27.40 -2.29
CA LEU A 135 -55.14 -28.58 -1.51
C LEU A 135 -56.47 -28.40 -0.74
N GLY A 136 -56.69 -27.21 -0.15
CA GLY A 136 -57.94 -26.87 0.52
C GLY A 136 -59.14 -26.91 -0.42
N VAL A 137 -59.01 -26.36 -1.62
CA VAL A 137 -60.06 -26.42 -2.66
C VAL A 137 -60.33 -27.86 -3.09
N MET A 138 -59.29 -28.65 -3.36
CA MET A 138 -59.43 -30.06 -3.73
C MET A 138 -60.14 -30.87 -2.64
N PHE A 139 -59.76 -30.65 -1.37
CA PHE A 139 -60.40 -31.30 -0.24
C PHE A 139 -61.89 -30.92 -0.12
N LEU A 140 -62.22 -29.64 -0.31
CA LEU A 140 -63.61 -29.17 -0.31
C LEU A 140 -64.44 -29.84 -1.41
N VAL A 141 -63.89 -29.97 -2.63
CA VAL A 141 -64.55 -30.67 -3.74
C VAL A 141 -64.78 -32.14 -3.39
N LEU A 142 -63.80 -32.82 -2.81
CA LEU A 142 -63.95 -34.21 -2.36
C LEU A 142 -65.02 -34.37 -1.26
N LEU A 143 -65.11 -33.43 -0.32
CA LEU A 143 -66.18 -33.41 0.69
C LEU A 143 -67.56 -33.25 0.06
N ILE A 144 -67.71 -32.36 -0.92
CA ILE A 144 -68.97 -32.18 -1.66
C ILE A 144 -69.32 -33.47 -2.42
N LEU A 145 -68.37 -34.08 -3.12
CA LEU A 145 -68.62 -35.34 -3.85
C LEU A 145 -69.00 -36.47 -2.89
N SER A 146 -68.28 -36.66 -1.79
CA SER A 146 -68.56 -37.72 -0.81
C SER A 146 -69.91 -37.56 -0.12
N THR A 147 -70.33 -36.33 0.21
CA THR A 147 -71.67 -36.07 0.75
C THR A 147 -72.77 -36.41 -0.26
N ARG A 148 -72.60 -36.04 -1.53
CA ARG A 148 -73.52 -36.41 -2.62
C ARG A 148 -73.60 -37.92 -2.85
N PHE A 149 -72.48 -38.62 -2.88
CA PHE A 149 -72.45 -40.08 -3.01
C PHE A 149 -73.10 -40.78 -1.80
N ARG A 150 -72.91 -40.24 -0.59
CA ARG A 150 -73.58 -40.74 0.61
C ARG A 150 -75.09 -40.57 0.55
N GLU A 151 -75.58 -39.41 0.08
CA GLU A 151 -77.02 -39.19 -0.16
C GLU A 151 -77.60 -40.21 -1.15
N VAL A 152 -76.91 -40.47 -2.27
CA VAL A 152 -77.34 -41.46 -3.27
C VAL A 152 -77.35 -42.88 -2.68
N LYS A 153 -76.29 -43.27 -1.96
CA LYS A 153 -76.20 -44.59 -1.32
C LYS A 153 -77.27 -44.81 -0.24
N ILE A 154 -77.58 -43.79 0.56
CA ILE A 154 -78.67 -43.85 1.55
C ILE A 154 -80.02 -44.00 0.83
N ARG A 155 -80.28 -43.26 -0.24
CA ARG A 155 -81.51 -43.40 -1.02
C ARG A 155 -81.65 -44.78 -1.67
N GLN A 156 -80.56 -45.39 -2.14
CA GLN A 156 -80.56 -46.75 -2.68
C GLN A 156 -80.80 -47.84 -1.60
N MET A 157 -80.36 -47.63 -0.36
CA MET A 157 -80.59 -48.57 0.74
C MET A 157 -81.98 -48.46 1.38
N CYS A 158 -82.72 -47.37 1.13
CA CYS A 158 -84.06 -47.13 1.67
C CYS A 158 -85.21 -47.39 0.68
N LEU A 159 -84.95 -48.03 -0.46
CA LEU A 159 -85.98 -48.55 -1.35
C LEU A 159 -86.17 -50.05 -1.08
N PRO A 160 -87.42 -50.51 -0.81
CA PRO A 160 -87.74 -51.91 -0.49
C PRO A 160 -87.54 -52.88 -1.66
#